data_AF-A0A918DF15-F1
#
_entry.id   AF-A0A918DF15-F1
#
_cell.length_a   1.000
_cell.length_b   1.000
_cell.length_c   1.000
_cell.angle_alpha   90.00
_cell.angle_beta   90.00
_cell.angle_gamma   90.00
#
_symmetry.space_group_name_H-M   'P 1'
#
loop_
_entity.id
_entity.type
_entity.pdbx_description
1 polymer ?
#
loop_
_entity_poly.entity_id
_entity_poly.type
_entity_poly.pdbx_seq_one_letter_code
_entity_poly.pdbx_strand_id
1 'polypeptide(L)'
;MLISGVTVTVKVAHVRLCHSRMMFARAYMRESQEMVFDAHDRAFAFFRGTCTRGIYDNMKTAVEAVFIGKERPSNRRFLQMCSHYLVQPPSIGLEPMAPQ
;
A
#
# COMPACT_ATOMS: atom_id res chain seq x y z
N MET A 1 14.42 -9.39 14.08
CA MET A 1 14.11 -8.56 15.27
C MET A 1 14.12 -9.47 16.48
N LEU A 2 14.68 -9.02 17.62
CA LEU A 2 14.66 -9.81 18.86
C LEU A 2 13.39 -9.47 19.64
N ILE A 3 12.56 -10.48 19.94
CA ILE A 3 11.32 -10.31 20.71
C ILE A 3 11.33 -11.36 21.82
N SER A 4 11.29 -10.90 23.07
CA SER A 4 11.35 -11.78 24.25
C SER A 4 12.52 -12.78 24.22
N GLY A 5 13.69 -12.35 23.73
CA GLY A 5 14.88 -13.20 23.62
C GLY A 5 14.89 -14.16 22.42
N VAL A 6 13.85 -14.18 21.59
CA VAL A 6 13.77 -15.01 20.39
C VAL A 6 13.98 -14.16 19.14
N THR A 7 14.86 -14.61 18.24
CA THR A 7 15.05 -13.98 16.93
C THR A 7 13.86 -14.31 16.02
N VAL A 8 13.10 -13.29 15.66
CA VAL A 8 11.97 -13.41 14.73
C VAL A 8 12.21 -12.63 13.44
N THR A 9 11.73 -13.22 12.34
CA THR A 9 11.66 -12.53 11.06
C THR A 9 10.45 -11.61 11.07
N VAL A 10 10.67 -10.34 10.72
CA VAL A 10 9.62 -9.35 10.57
C VAL A 10 9.61 -8.83 9.15
N LYS A 11 8.44 -8.36 8.71
CA LYS A 11 8.29 -7.60 7.47
C LYS A 11 8.33 -6.12 7.81
N VAL A 12 8.93 -5.31 6.94
CA VAL A 12 9.00 -3.86 7.14
C VAL A 12 8.25 -3.21 6.00
N ALA A 13 7.17 -2.49 6.33
CA ALA A 13 6.55 -1.58 5.38
C ALA A 13 7.40 -0.32 5.30
N HIS A 14 7.67 0.11 4.08
CA HIS A 14 8.45 1.31 3.81
C HIS A 14 7.64 2.22 2.88
N VAL A 15 7.42 3.45 3.32
CA VAL A 15 6.70 4.49 2.57
C VAL A 15 7.65 5.66 2.38
N ARG A 16 7.78 6.13 1.14
CA ARG A 16 8.70 7.21 0.79
C ARG A 16 8.02 8.23 -0.10
N LEU A 17 8.11 9.50 0.28
CA LEU A 17 7.66 10.60 -0.57
C LEU A 17 8.59 10.74 -1.77
N CYS A 18 8.04 10.74 -2.98
CA CYS A 18 8.83 10.75 -4.21
C CYS A 18 9.64 12.05 -4.38
N HIS A 19 9.03 13.19 -4.07
CA HIS A 19 9.64 14.51 -4.23
C HIS A 19 10.67 14.81 -3.13
N SER A 20 10.24 14.81 -1.87
CA SER A 20 11.11 15.19 -0.73
C SER A 20 12.03 14.07 -0.24
N ARG A 21 11.83 12.83 -0.70
CA ARG A 21 12.53 11.62 -0.23
C ARG A 21 12.35 11.30 1.26
N MET A 22 11.43 11.99 1.95
CA MET A 22 11.08 11.68 3.34
C MET A 22 10.59 10.24 3.45
N MET A 23 11.09 9.50 4.44
CA MET A 23 10.83 8.07 4.61
C MET A 23 10.10 7.80 5.93
N PHE A 24 9.23 6.79 5.89
CA PHE A 24 8.57 6.19 7.03
C PHE A 24 8.73 4.67 6.93
N ALA A 25 9.14 4.02 8.01
CA ALA A 25 9.28 2.56 8.07
C ALA A 25 8.63 2.00 9.32
N ARG A 26 7.92 0.88 9.19
CA ARG A 26 7.29 0.19 10.32
C ARG A 26 7.41 -1.32 10.19
N ALA A 27 7.81 -1.97 11.28
CA ALA A 27 7.96 -3.42 11.36
C ALA A 27 6.65 -4.11 11.75
N TYR A 28 6.43 -5.28 11.18
CA TYR A 28 5.20 -6.04 11.23
C TYR A 28 5.49 -7.54 11.29
N MET A 29 4.70 -8.28 12.08
CA MET A 29 4.89 -9.73 12.23
C MET A 29 4.32 -10.54 11.05
N ARG A 30 3.43 -9.94 10.25
CA ARG A 30 2.74 -10.61 9.15
C ARG A 30 2.80 -9.75 7.89
N GLU A 31 2.27 -10.29 6.79
CA GLU A 31 2.10 -9.58 5.52
C GLU A 31 0.62 -9.62 5.14
N SER A 32 -0.25 -9.08 5.99
CA SER A 32 -1.71 -9.05 5.76
C SER A 32 -2.18 -7.69 5.25
N GLN A 33 -3.40 -7.66 4.70
CA GLN A 33 -4.01 -6.44 4.18
C GLN A 33 -4.18 -5.36 5.26
N GLU A 34 -4.54 -5.77 6.48
CA GLU A 34 -4.68 -4.87 7.62
C GLU A 34 -3.38 -4.13 7.93
N MET A 35 -2.24 -4.79 7.73
CA MET A 35 -0.92 -4.16 7.95
C MET A 35 -0.63 -3.12 6.89
N VAL A 36 -1.05 -3.35 5.63
CA VAL A 36 -0.97 -2.32 4.59
C VAL A 36 -1.78 -1.10 5.00
N PHE A 37 -2.99 -1.29 5.53
CA PHE A 37 -3.85 -0.16 5.91
C PHE A 37 -3.30 0.62 7.11
N ASP A 38 -2.85 -0.08 8.16
CA ASP A 38 -2.19 0.55 9.31
C ASP A 38 -0.90 1.26 8.88
N ALA A 39 -0.14 0.72 7.92
CA ALA A 39 1.07 1.39 7.42
C ALA A 39 0.74 2.73 6.75
N HIS A 40 -0.34 2.82 5.99
CA HIS A 40 -0.77 4.06 5.32
C HIS A 40 -1.26 5.10 6.31
N ASP A 41 -2.17 4.71 7.20
CA ASP A 41 -2.69 5.57 8.27
C ASP A 41 -1.55 6.24 9.03
N ARG A 42 -0.55 5.43 9.42
CA ARG A 42 0.55 5.86 10.28
C ARG A 42 1.60 6.67 9.53
N ALA A 43 1.84 6.32 8.27
CA ALA A 43 2.70 7.11 7.41
C ALA A 43 2.08 8.49 7.14
N PHE A 44 0.79 8.56 6.84
CA PHE A 44 0.12 9.84 6.58
C PHE A 44 0.02 10.72 7.82
N ALA A 45 -0.23 10.12 8.99
CA ALA A 45 -0.13 10.83 10.27
C ALA A 45 1.29 11.38 10.50
N PHE A 46 2.33 10.58 10.21
CA PHE A 46 3.73 11.00 10.33
C PHE A 46 4.10 12.13 9.36
N PHE A 47 3.67 12.04 8.11
CA PHE A 47 3.89 13.09 7.10
C PHE A 47 2.98 14.31 7.29
N ARG A 48 2.01 14.24 8.21
CA ARG A 48 0.95 15.25 8.42
C ARG A 48 0.17 15.56 7.14
N GLY A 49 -0.04 14.55 6.31
CA GLY A 49 -0.71 14.68 5.03
C GLY A 49 -0.68 13.40 4.19
N THR A 50 -1.49 13.37 3.14
CA THR A 50 -1.59 12.25 2.20
C THR A 50 -0.92 12.60 0.87
N CYS A 51 -0.63 11.58 0.07
CA CYS A 51 -0.10 11.74 -1.28
C CYS A 51 -1.22 11.70 -2.32
N THR A 52 -1.16 12.53 -3.35
CA THR A 52 -2.14 12.48 -4.45
C THR A 52 -2.07 11.17 -5.23
N ARG A 53 -0.88 10.55 -5.34
CA ARG A 53 -0.67 9.31 -6.08
C ARG A 53 0.19 8.34 -5.28
N GLY A 54 -0.26 7.10 -5.17
CA GLY A 54 0.49 6.01 -4.55
C GLY A 54 1.15 5.13 -5.60
N ILE A 55 2.44 4.86 -5.43
CA ILE A 55 3.18 3.84 -6.19
C ILE A 55 3.43 2.69 -5.24
N TYR A 56 3.02 1.50 -5.65
CA TYR A 56 3.11 0.30 -4.83
C TYR A 56 3.91 -0.74 -5.59
N ASP A 57 4.87 -1.34 -4.91
CA ASP A 57 5.55 -2.54 -5.43
C ASP A 57 4.54 -3.70 -5.53
N ASN A 58 4.92 -4.77 -6.22
CA ASN A 58 4.07 -5.90 -6.65
C ASN A 58 3.50 -6.74 -5.47
N MET A 59 2.82 -6.10 -4.53
CA MET A 59 2.27 -6.66 -3.31
C MET A 59 1.01 -7.43 -3.67
N LYS A 60 1.03 -8.75 -3.49
CA LYS A 60 -0.17 -9.59 -3.62
C LYS A 60 -1.32 -9.11 -2.72
N THR A 61 -1.03 -8.38 -1.65
CA THR A 61 -2.03 -7.78 -0.76
C THR A 61 -2.80 -6.61 -1.37
N ALA A 62 -2.28 -5.98 -2.42
CA ALA A 62 -2.96 -4.92 -3.19
C ALA A 62 -3.71 -5.46 -4.42
N VAL A 63 -3.52 -6.75 -4.77
CA VAL A 63 -4.02 -7.37 -6.01
C VAL A 63 -4.81 -8.64 -5.67
N GLU A 64 -6.04 -8.77 -6.14
CA GLU A 64 -6.95 -9.84 -5.70
C GLU A 64 -6.57 -11.24 -6.24
N ALA A 65 -5.90 -11.34 -7.40
CA ALA A 65 -5.39 -12.59 -7.94
C ALA A 65 -4.19 -12.38 -8.89
N VAL A 66 -3.18 -13.25 -8.82
CA VAL A 66 -2.06 -13.27 -9.77
C VAL A 66 -2.50 -14.07 -11.00
N PHE A 67 -3.21 -13.43 -11.93
CA PHE A 67 -3.35 -13.95 -13.29
C PHE A 67 -2.27 -13.34 -14.19
N ILE A 68 -1.71 -14.16 -15.06
CA ILE A 68 -0.75 -13.78 -16.09
C ILE A 68 -1.50 -12.89 -17.10
N GLY A 69 -1.44 -11.56 -16.93
CA GLY A 69 -2.18 -10.63 -17.79
C GLY A 69 -2.06 -9.15 -17.39
N LYS A 70 -2.37 -8.26 -18.35
CA LYS A 70 -2.23 -6.79 -18.29
C LYS A 70 -3.35 -6.07 -17.53
N GLU A 71 -4.42 -6.79 -17.17
CA GLU A 71 -5.56 -6.27 -16.40
C GLU A 71 -5.57 -6.96 -15.04
N ARG A 72 -5.23 -6.22 -13.98
CA ARG A 72 -5.27 -6.74 -12.61
C ARG A 72 -6.35 -5.98 -11.84
N PRO A 73 -7.50 -6.60 -11.53
CA PRO A 73 -8.45 -5.98 -10.63
C PRO A 73 -7.77 -5.76 -9.27
N SER A 74 -7.75 -4.50 -8.84
CA SER A 74 -7.21 -4.11 -7.54
C SER A 74 -8.14 -4.62 -6.44
N ASN A 75 -7.58 -5.08 -5.32
CA ASN A 75 -8.38 -5.57 -4.20
C ASN A 75 -9.38 -4.48 -3.76
N ARG A 76 -10.68 -4.81 -3.71
CA ARG A 76 -11.74 -3.83 -3.42
C ARG A 76 -11.51 -3.04 -2.13
N ARG A 77 -11.01 -3.67 -1.07
CA ARG A 77 -10.71 -2.99 0.20
C ARG A 77 -9.52 -2.02 0.06
N PHE A 78 -8.56 -2.33 -0.80
CA PHE A 78 -7.45 -1.42 -1.10
C PHE A 78 -7.93 -0.18 -1.86
N LEU A 79 -8.84 -0.34 -2.83
CA LEU A 79 -9.49 0.79 -3.49
C LEU A 79 -10.29 1.66 -2.50
N GLN A 80 -10.96 1.05 -1.52
CA GLN A 80 -11.64 1.78 -0.45
C GLN A 80 -10.68 2.60 0.40
N MET A 81 -9.51 2.06 0.78
CA MET A 81 -8.47 2.81 1.48
C MET A 81 -7.98 4.00 0.64
N CYS A 82 -7.69 3.78 -0.63
CA CYS A 82 -7.29 4.84 -1.55
C CYS A 82 -8.36 5.95 -1.64
N SER A 83 -9.64 5.58 -1.74
CA SER A 83 -10.75 6.54 -1.74
C SER A 83 -10.87 7.30 -0.41
N HIS A 84 -10.62 6.65 0.73
CA HIS A 84 -10.69 7.29 2.05
C HIS A 84 -9.63 8.37 2.23
N TYR A 85 -8.40 8.10 1.77
CA TYR A 85 -7.27 9.04 1.87
C TYR A 85 -7.07 9.95 0.65
N LEU A 86 -7.99 9.87 -0.34
CA LEU A 86 -7.90 10.58 -1.63
C LEU A 86 -6.59 10.32 -2.39
N VAL A 87 -6.06 9.10 -2.25
CA VAL A 87 -4.85 8.65 -2.93
C VAL A 87 -5.26 7.98 -4.23
N GLN A 88 -4.73 8.44 -5.36
CA GLN A 88 -4.93 7.74 -6.62
C GLN A 88 -4.21 6.38 -6.58
N PRO A 89 -4.92 5.27 -6.81
CA PRO A 89 -4.28 3.96 -6.92
C PRO A 89 -3.36 3.93 -8.15
N PRO A 90 -2.36 3.04 -8.18
CA PRO A 90 -1.54 2.86 -9.36
C PRO A 90 -2.44 2.48 -10.53
N SER A 91 -2.23 3.15 -11.67
CA SER A 91 -2.93 2.91 -12.93
C SER A 91 -2.56 1.53 -13.47
N ILE A 92 -3.23 0.49 -13.00
CA ILE A 92 -3.25 -0.82 -13.63
C ILE A 92 -4.46 -0.84 -14.55
N GLY A 93 -4.26 -0.45 -15.81
CA GLY A 93 -5.14 -0.80 -16.94
C GLY A 93 -6.62 -0.42 -16.90
N LEU A 94 -7.12 0.27 -15.88
CA LEU A 94 -8.48 0.80 -15.88
C LEU A 94 -8.44 2.17 -16.55
N GLU A 95 -8.50 2.19 -17.89
CA GLU A 95 -9.09 3.36 -18.54
C GLU A 95 -10.51 3.54 -17.98
N PRO A 96 -10.92 4.76 -17.62
CA PRO A 96 -12.32 5.01 -17.31
C PRO A 96 -13.11 4.67 -18.56
N MET A 97 -13.98 3.65 -18.49
CA MET A 97 -15.04 3.47 -19.49
C MET A 97 -15.82 4.78 -19.50
N ALA A 98 -15.61 5.58 -20.54
CA ALA A 98 -16.42 6.76 -20.80
C ALA A 98 -17.89 6.31 -20.88
N PRO A 99 -18.84 7.03 -20.26
CA PRO A 99 -20.24 6.78 -20.55
C PRO A 99 -20.47 7.01 -22.04
N GLN A 100 -21.18 6.06 -22.66
CA GLN A 100 -21.45 5.99 -24.10
C GLN A 100 -22.09 7.28 -24.64
#